data_AF-M1WVS5-F1
#
_entry.id   AF-M1WVS5-F1
#
_cell.length_a   1.000
_cell.length_b   1.000
_cell.length_c   1.000
_cell.angle_alpha   90.00
_cell.angle_beta   90.00
_cell.angle_gamma   90.00
#
_symmetry.space_group_name_H-M   'P 1'
#
loop_
_entity.id
_entity.type
_entity.pdbx_description
1 polymer ?
#
loop_
_entity_poly.entity_id
_entity_poly.type
_entity_poly.pdbx_seq_one_letter_code
_entity_poly.pdbx_strand_id
1 'polypeptide(L)'
;MKKRFSLITTVCLLVILAATSALAGNALRSGRKNFERAWSASFFLKEDKANTYYRAAAHAFEEALAQTPPSRTALFASNLAQAGISFYYAGKNDLCISTMDMAFKKDDRLWEAPLFSAMAHARKKAASATQTLLEKYMATSPGQPILSDEVSRQLESLDSTPLSLRTTVAKLEQAYRLQIRNNLKSIGRGSEAPMDLCNGNYWWRQNRTPCYQKQFVDN
;
A
#
# COMPACT_ATOMS: atom_id res chain seq x y z
N MET A 1 -46.00 -31.29 -13.20
CA MET A 1 -44.75 -30.89 -13.91
C MET A 1 -44.16 -29.53 -13.48
N LYS A 2 -44.90 -28.59 -12.86
CA LYS A 2 -44.38 -27.26 -12.47
C LYS A 2 -43.29 -27.24 -11.37
N LYS A 3 -43.17 -28.28 -10.52
CA LYS A 3 -42.20 -28.31 -9.41
C LYS A 3 -40.74 -28.63 -9.81
N ARG A 4 -40.50 -29.26 -10.96
CA ARG A 4 -39.14 -29.66 -11.39
C ARG A 4 -38.37 -28.52 -12.06
N PHE A 5 -39.06 -27.56 -12.69
CA PHE A 5 -38.44 -26.37 -13.27
C PHE A 5 -37.91 -25.41 -12.20
N SER A 6 -38.61 -25.30 -11.06
CA SER A 6 -38.20 -24.39 -9.98
C SER A 6 -36.90 -24.80 -9.28
N LEU A 7 -36.54 -26.08 -9.29
CA LEU A 7 -35.34 -26.59 -8.59
C LEU A 7 -34.06 -26.36 -9.41
N ILE A 8 -34.15 -26.42 -10.74
CA ILE A 8 -33.00 -26.24 -11.64
C ILE A 8 -32.56 -24.76 -11.65
N THR A 9 -33.51 -23.81 -11.62
CA THR A 9 -33.21 -22.38 -11.60
C THR A 9 -32.55 -21.94 -10.28
N THR A 10 -32.93 -22.54 -9.14
CA THR A 10 -32.33 -22.22 -7.83
C THR A 10 -30.90 -22.77 -7.70
N VAL A 11 -30.60 -23.95 -8.27
CA VAL A 11 -29.26 -24.53 -8.25
C VAL A 11 -28.29 -23.74 -9.14
N CYS A 12 -28.72 -23.28 -10.32
CA CYS A 12 -27.89 -22.42 -11.18
C CYS A 12 -27.56 -21.07 -10.51
N LEU A 13 -28.49 -20.46 -9.77
CA LEU A 13 -28.21 -19.21 -9.06
C LEU A 13 -27.15 -19.38 -7.96
N LEU A 14 -27.20 -20.48 -7.21
CA LEU A 14 -26.24 -20.78 -6.13
C LEU A 14 -24.82 -21.04 -6.65
N VAL A 15 -24.65 -21.67 -7.81
CA VAL A 15 -23.34 -21.90 -8.43
C VAL A 15 -22.70 -20.58 -8.92
N ILE A 16 -23.50 -19.65 -9.45
CA ILE A 16 -23.02 -18.34 -9.89
C ILE A 16 -22.57 -17.48 -8.70
N LEU A 17 -23.31 -17.51 -7.58
CA LEU A 17 -22.93 -16.82 -6.35
C LEU A 17 -21.63 -17.37 -5.75
N ALA A 18 -21.41 -18.68 -5.73
CA ALA A 18 -20.18 -19.28 -5.19
C ALA A 18 -18.92 -18.96 -6.03
N ALA A 19 -19.06 -18.86 -7.36
CA ALA A 19 -17.93 -18.55 -8.25
C ALA A 19 -17.36 -17.13 -8.03
N THR A 20 -18.21 -16.16 -7.69
CA THR A 20 -17.77 -14.77 -7.44
C THR A 20 -16.92 -14.62 -6.17
N SER A 21 -17.19 -15.39 -5.12
CA SER A 21 -16.43 -15.34 -3.87
C SER A 21 -15.03 -15.97 -3.98
N ALA A 22 -14.85 -16.98 -4.85
CA ALA A 22 -13.54 -17.59 -5.09
C ALA A 22 -12.60 -16.66 -5.87
N LEU A 23 -13.12 -15.90 -6.84
CA LEU A 23 -12.36 -14.90 -7.61
C LEU A 23 -11.87 -13.75 -6.72
N ALA A 24 -12.70 -13.35 -5.76
CA ALA A 24 -12.41 -12.28 -4.80
C ALA A 24 -11.19 -12.56 -3.90
N GLY A 25 -11.11 -13.76 -3.33
CA GLY A 25 -9.97 -14.17 -2.50
C GLY A 25 -8.65 -14.26 -3.29
N ASN A 26 -8.75 -14.56 -4.58
CA ASN A 26 -7.60 -14.64 -5.48
C ASN A 26 -7.04 -13.25 -5.82
N ALA A 27 -7.89 -12.25 -6.06
CA ALA A 27 -7.46 -10.88 -6.35
C ALA A 27 -6.65 -10.27 -5.19
N LEU A 28 -7.17 -10.33 -3.95
CA LEU A 28 -6.46 -9.80 -2.78
C LEU A 28 -5.09 -10.49 -2.59
N ARG A 29 -5.04 -11.83 -2.71
CA ARG A 29 -3.80 -12.60 -2.58
C ARG A 29 -2.79 -12.22 -3.68
N SER A 30 -3.26 -12.06 -4.92
CA SER A 30 -2.46 -11.61 -6.05
C SER A 30 -1.89 -10.21 -5.82
N GLY A 31 -2.73 -9.27 -5.33
CA GLY A 31 -2.33 -7.91 -4.96
C GLY A 31 -1.18 -7.90 -3.96
N ARG A 32 -1.33 -8.62 -2.85
CA ARG A 32 -0.29 -8.74 -1.80
C ARG A 32 1.02 -9.33 -2.33
N LYS A 33 0.94 -10.40 -3.14
CA LYS A 33 2.13 -11.07 -3.69
C LYS A 33 2.86 -10.19 -4.71
N ASN A 34 2.13 -9.44 -5.53
CA ASN A 34 2.75 -8.49 -6.46
C ASN A 34 3.30 -7.27 -5.73
N PHE A 35 2.66 -6.80 -4.66
CA PHE A 35 3.22 -5.76 -3.79
C PHE A 35 4.55 -6.19 -3.18
N GLU A 36 4.64 -7.40 -2.63
CA GLU A 36 5.89 -7.96 -2.11
C GLU A 36 7.00 -8.01 -3.17
N ARG A 37 6.67 -8.48 -4.39
CA ARG A 37 7.61 -8.49 -5.52
C ARG A 37 8.06 -7.09 -5.92
N ALA A 38 7.14 -6.13 -5.94
CA ALA A 38 7.43 -4.73 -6.24
C ALA A 38 8.38 -4.14 -5.20
N TRP A 39 8.06 -4.33 -3.92
CA TRP A 39 8.84 -3.88 -2.78
C TRP A 39 10.27 -4.42 -2.82
N SER A 40 10.41 -5.73 -3.01
CA SER A 40 11.70 -6.40 -3.15
C SER A 40 12.49 -5.87 -4.36
N ALA A 41 11.84 -5.68 -5.51
CA ALA A 41 12.49 -5.14 -6.71
C ALA A 41 12.97 -3.68 -6.51
N SER A 42 12.18 -2.82 -5.87
CA SER A 42 12.56 -1.44 -5.53
C SER A 42 13.80 -1.40 -4.63
N PHE A 43 13.93 -2.35 -3.70
CA PHE A 43 15.10 -2.43 -2.83
C PHE A 43 16.39 -2.71 -3.60
N PHE A 44 16.33 -3.58 -4.62
CA PHE A 44 17.48 -3.89 -5.48
C PHE A 44 17.67 -2.90 -6.63
N LEU A 45 17.07 -1.70 -6.55
CA LEU A 45 17.15 -0.65 -7.57
C LEU A 45 16.69 -1.10 -8.97
N LYS A 46 15.81 -2.10 -9.04
CA LYS A 46 15.24 -2.61 -10.29
C LYS A 46 13.92 -1.89 -10.57
N GLU A 47 13.99 -0.57 -10.75
CA GLU A 47 12.83 0.33 -10.80
C GLU A 47 11.80 -0.07 -11.86
N ASP A 48 12.22 -0.45 -13.07
CA ASP A 48 11.30 -0.89 -14.13
C ASP A 48 10.52 -2.16 -13.75
N LYS A 49 11.20 -3.11 -13.11
CA LYS A 49 10.56 -4.33 -12.61
C LYS A 49 9.63 -4.01 -11.44
N ALA A 50 10.05 -3.15 -10.53
CA ALA A 50 9.22 -2.72 -9.42
C ALA A 50 7.93 -2.05 -9.90
N ASN A 51 8.03 -1.14 -10.87
CA ASN A 51 6.89 -0.46 -11.47
C ASN A 51 5.94 -1.45 -12.16
N THR A 52 6.47 -2.45 -12.86
CA THR A 52 5.67 -3.53 -13.46
C THR A 52 4.86 -4.27 -12.40
N TYR A 53 5.49 -4.64 -11.28
CA TYR A 53 4.80 -5.32 -10.19
C TYR A 53 3.82 -4.42 -9.42
N TYR A 54 4.13 -3.13 -9.22
CA TYR A 54 3.19 -2.19 -8.60
C TYR A 54 1.94 -2.00 -9.45
N ARG A 55 2.06 -1.95 -10.78
CA ARG A 55 0.89 -1.91 -11.68
C ARG A 55 0.04 -3.17 -11.57
N ALA A 56 0.67 -4.34 -11.54
CA ALA A 56 -0.04 -5.61 -11.35
C ALA A 56 -0.72 -5.70 -9.97
N ALA A 57 -0.05 -5.22 -8.92
CA ALA A 57 -0.60 -5.14 -7.57
C ALA A 57 -1.81 -4.20 -7.52
N ALA A 58 -1.68 -3.00 -8.10
CA ALA A 58 -2.74 -2.01 -8.19
C ALA A 58 -3.99 -2.58 -8.87
N HIS A 59 -3.83 -3.25 -10.02
CA HIS A 59 -4.96 -3.86 -10.71
C HIS A 59 -5.69 -4.90 -9.84
N ALA A 60 -4.94 -5.81 -9.19
CA ALA A 60 -5.54 -6.83 -8.34
C ALA A 60 -6.19 -6.26 -7.07
N PHE A 61 -5.63 -5.20 -6.47
CA PHE A 61 -6.25 -4.52 -5.34
C PHE A 61 -7.52 -3.75 -5.74
N GLU A 62 -7.55 -3.15 -6.93
CA GLU A 62 -8.75 -2.52 -7.48
C GLU A 62 -9.88 -3.55 -7.64
N GLU A 63 -9.60 -4.71 -8.24
CA GLU A 63 -10.57 -5.81 -8.32
C GLU A 63 -11.03 -6.31 -6.94
N ALA A 64 -10.11 -6.35 -5.96
CA ALA A 64 -10.45 -6.76 -4.60
C ALA A 64 -11.37 -5.75 -3.89
N LEU A 65 -11.17 -4.44 -4.13
CA LEU A 65 -11.93 -3.35 -3.52
C LEU A 65 -13.22 -3.00 -4.27
N ALA A 66 -13.37 -3.39 -5.55
CA ALA A 66 -14.58 -3.17 -6.34
C ALA A 66 -15.72 -4.15 -6.01
N GLN A 67 -15.48 -5.16 -5.18
CA GLN A 67 -16.51 -6.09 -4.73
C GLN A 67 -17.59 -5.37 -3.92
N THR A 68 -18.83 -5.88 -3.98
CA THR A 68 -19.97 -5.30 -3.27
C THR A 68 -20.61 -6.34 -2.32
N PRO A 69 -20.34 -6.28 -1.00
CA PRO A 69 -19.34 -5.43 -0.34
C PRO A 69 -17.91 -5.97 -0.53
N PRO A 70 -16.86 -5.13 -0.36
CA PRO A 70 -15.50 -5.61 -0.30
C PRO A 70 -15.31 -6.60 0.85
N SER A 71 -14.47 -7.61 0.65
CA SER A 71 -14.16 -8.56 1.72
C SER A 71 -13.60 -7.84 2.96
N ARG A 72 -13.95 -8.32 4.16
CA ARG A 72 -13.46 -7.75 5.42
C ARG A 72 -11.93 -7.65 5.46
N THR A 73 -11.24 -8.65 4.92
CA THR A 73 -9.78 -8.70 4.88
C THR A 73 -9.20 -7.66 3.92
N ALA A 74 -9.83 -7.39 2.77
CA ALA A 74 -9.42 -6.31 1.88
C ALA A 74 -9.47 -4.93 2.57
N LEU A 75 -10.38 -4.78 3.55
CA LEU A 75 -10.56 -3.54 4.32
C LEU A 75 -9.67 -3.43 5.58
N PHE A 76 -8.73 -4.36 5.80
CA PHE A 76 -7.71 -4.19 6.84
C PHE A 76 -6.78 -3.04 6.48
N ALA A 77 -6.41 -2.21 7.46
CA ALA A 77 -5.59 -1.01 7.26
C ALA A 77 -4.28 -1.30 6.53
N SER A 78 -3.63 -2.43 6.83
CA SER A 78 -2.42 -2.87 6.13
C SER A 78 -2.64 -3.20 4.65
N ASN A 79 -3.73 -3.87 4.30
CA ASN A 79 -4.05 -4.19 2.91
C ASN A 79 -4.45 -2.92 2.13
N LEU A 80 -5.17 -2.01 2.78
CA LEU A 80 -5.48 -0.69 2.21
C LEU A 80 -4.20 0.14 2.00
N ALA A 81 -3.25 0.12 2.94
CA ALA A 81 -1.96 0.78 2.77
C ALA A 81 -1.18 0.21 1.58
N GLN A 82 -1.09 -1.12 1.46
CA GLN A 82 -0.45 -1.78 0.30
C GLN A 82 -1.12 -1.40 -1.02
N ALA A 83 -2.45 -1.38 -1.04
CA ALA A 83 -3.24 -0.95 -2.19
C ALA A 83 -2.94 0.52 -2.55
N GLY A 84 -3.00 1.43 -1.58
CA GLY A 84 -2.71 2.85 -1.76
C GLY A 84 -1.30 3.11 -2.31
N ILE A 85 -0.27 2.48 -1.75
CA ILE A 85 1.11 2.57 -2.24
C ILE A 85 1.20 2.04 -3.68
N SER A 86 0.54 0.92 -3.97
CA SER A 86 0.51 0.35 -5.33
C SER A 86 -0.17 1.30 -6.31
N PHE A 87 -1.29 1.91 -5.93
CA PHE A 87 -2.00 2.90 -6.74
C PHE A 87 -1.14 4.13 -7.02
N TYR A 88 -0.40 4.62 -6.03
CA TYR A 88 0.53 5.73 -6.19
C TYR A 88 1.60 5.45 -7.24
N TYR A 89 2.31 4.32 -7.14
CA TYR A 89 3.35 3.95 -8.10
C TYR A 89 2.78 3.58 -9.47
N ALA A 90 1.54 3.09 -9.54
CA ALA A 90 0.83 2.86 -10.79
C ALA A 90 0.27 4.15 -11.44
N GLY A 91 0.39 5.32 -10.78
CA GLY A 91 -0.12 6.59 -11.28
C GLY A 91 -1.64 6.79 -11.08
N LYS A 92 -2.31 5.90 -10.36
CA LYS A 92 -3.74 5.97 -10.05
C LYS A 92 -3.98 6.86 -8.81
N ASN A 93 -3.65 8.15 -8.93
CA ASN A 93 -3.62 9.09 -7.79
C ASN A 93 -4.96 9.19 -7.04
N ASP A 94 -6.10 9.15 -7.73
CA ASP A 94 -7.42 9.21 -7.07
C ASP A 94 -7.76 7.96 -6.26
N LEU A 95 -7.40 6.79 -6.76
CA LEU A 95 -7.52 5.54 -6.00
C LEU A 95 -6.55 5.53 -4.82
N CYS A 96 -5.34 6.07 -4.97
CA CYS A 96 -4.42 6.24 -3.85
C CYS A 96 -5.06 7.09 -2.73
N ILE A 97 -5.54 8.30 -3.06
CA ILE A 97 -6.11 9.24 -2.09
C ILE A 97 -7.30 8.60 -1.36
N SER A 98 -8.28 8.08 -2.10
CA SER A 98 -9.47 7.46 -1.50
C SER A 98 -9.15 6.22 -0.66
N THR A 99 -8.21 5.38 -1.11
CA THR A 99 -7.81 4.17 -0.38
C THR A 99 -7.02 4.50 0.89
N MET A 100 -6.14 5.50 0.84
CA MET A 100 -5.40 5.95 2.01
C MET A 100 -6.28 6.65 3.03
N ASP A 101 -7.31 7.40 2.61
CA ASP A 101 -8.32 7.93 3.52
C ASP A 101 -9.07 6.81 4.25
N MET A 102 -9.47 5.74 3.54
CA MET A 102 -10.06 4.55 4.17
C MET A 102 -9.08 3.88 5.15
N ALA A 103 -7.80 3.76 4.78
CA ALA A 103 -6.78 3.16 5.63
C ALA A 103 -6.59 3.97 6.94
N PHE A 104 -6.51 5.30 6.82
CA PHE A 104 -6.35 6.20 7.95
C PHE A 104 -7.57 6.18 8.88
N LYS A 105 -8.79 6.08 8.33
CA LYS A 105 -10.02 5.90 9.14
C LYS A 105 -10.03 4.59 9.92
N LYS A 106 -9.27 3.58 9.50
CA LYS A 106 -9.14 2.29 10.19
C LYS A 106 -8.03 2.28 11.24
N ASP A 107 -6.96 3.03 11.00
CA ASP A 107 -5.80 3.15 11.88
C ASP A 107 -5.22 4.56 11.71
N ASP A 108 -5.54 5.47 12.63
CA ASP A 108 -5.14 6.89 12.58
C ASP A 108 -3.65 7.12 12.89
N ARG A 109 -2.95 6.05 13.31
CA ARG A 109 -1.49 6.03 13.49
C ARG A 109 -0.76 5.58 12.22
N LEU A 110 -1.48 5.25 11.15
CA LEU A 110 -0.91 4.84 9.87
C LEU A 110 -0.31 6.05 9.14
N TRP A 111 0.98 6.32 9.36
CA TRP A 111 1.68 7.45 8.77
C TRP A 111 1.80 7.40 7.24
N GLU A 112 1.80 6.21 6.62
CA GLU A 112 1.83 6.10 5.16
C GLU A 112 0.62 6.76 4.50
N ALA A 113 -0.54 6.72 5.17
CA ALA A 113 -1.77 7.24 4.60
C ALA A 113 -1.71 8.75 4.29
N PRO A 114 -1.41 9.64 5.26
CA PRO A 114 -1.24 11.06 4.95
C PRO A 114 -0.09 11.32 3.98
N LEU A 115 1.05 10.62 4.10
CA LEU A 115 2.20 10.81 3.21
C LEU A 115 1.89 10.51 1.74
N PHE A 116 1.38 9.32 1.43
CA PHE A 116 1.10 8.92 0.06
C PHE A 116 -0.09 9.69 -0.53
N SER A 117 -1.05 10.10 0.30
CA SER A 117 -2.12 11.02 -0.11
C SER A 117 -1.54 12.38 -0.48
N ALA A 118 -0.62 12.93 0.33
CA ALA A 118 0.03 14.21 0.04
C ALA A 118 0.77 14.17 -1.29
N MET A 119 1.59 13.13 -1.53
CA MET A 119 2.31 12.97 -2.79
C MET A 119 1.36 12.80 -3.98
N ALA A 120 0.24 12.08 -3.82
CA ALA A 120 -0.78 11.96 -4.86
C ALA A 120 -1.47 13.29 -5.16
N HIS A 121 -1.81 14.09 -4.15
CA HIS A 121 -2.36 15.44 -4.31
C HIS A 121 -1.35 16.39 -4.98
N ALA A 122 -0.07 16.31 -4.63
CA ALA A 122 0.98 17.10 -5.26
C ALA A 122 1.11 16.77 -6.75
N ARG A 123 1.05 15.49 -7.14
CA ARG A 123 0.99 15.06 -8.56
C ARG A 123 -0.26 15.59 -9.28
N LYS A 124 -1.36 15.81 -8.56
CA LYS A 124 -2.59 16.46 -9.04
C LYS A 124 -2.56 17.99 -8.96
N LYS A 125 -1.40 18.60 -8.64
CA LYS A 125 -1.21 20.05 -8.49
C LYS A 125 -2.06 20.70 -7.37
N ALA A 126 -2.45 19.93 -6.36
CA ALA A 126 -3.31 20.40 -5.27
C ALA A 126 -2.48 20.80 -4.03
N ALA A 127 -1.82 21.96 -4.07
CA ALA A 127 -0.85 22.38 -3.04
C ALA A 127 -1.41 22.44 -1.61
N SER A 128 -2.59 23.04 -1.42
CA SER A 128 -3.22 23.14 -0.09
C SER A 128 -3.50 21.75 0.52
N ALA A 129 -4.04 20.82 -0.28
CA ALA A 129 -4.27 19.46 0.17
C ALA A 129 -2.96 18.72 0.50
N THR A 130 -1.92 18.91 -0.32
CA THR A 130 -0.58 18.41 -0.03
C THR A 130 -0.08 18.90 1.32
N GLN A 131 -0.13 20.21 1.57
CA GLN A 131 0.34 20.81 2.82
C GLN A 131 -0.40 20.23 4.03
N THR A 132 -1.73 20.25 4.01
CA THR A 132 -2.56 19.71 5.11
C THR A 132 -2.23 18.25 5.42
N LEU A 133 -1.99 17.44 4.39
CA LEU A 133 -1.65 16.04 4.57
C LEU A 133 -0.22 15.82 5.07
N LEU A 134 0.74 16.69 4.70
CA LEU A 134 2.08 16.67 5.27
C LEU A 134 2.10 17.09 6.75
N GLU A 135 1.33 18.12 7.12
CA GLU A 135 1.13 18.50 8.53
C GLU A 135 0.50 17.34 9.32
N LYS A 136 -0.51 16.69 8.73
CA LYS A 136 -1.14 15.50 9.32
C LYS A 136 -0.15 14.34 9.48
N TYR A 137 0.75 14.12 8.52
CA TYR A 137 1.83 13.14 8.66
C TYR A 137 2.70 13.45 9.90
N MET A 138 3.11 14.71 10.08
CA MET A 138 3.92 15.09 11.26
C MET A 138 3.17 14.84 12.57
N ALA A 139 1.85 15.10 12.59
CA ALA A 139 1.01 14.83 13.76
C ALA A 139 0.90 13.33 14.12
N THR A 140 1.11 12.41 13.17
CA THR A 140 1.10 10.95 13.48
C THR A 140 2.30 10.47 14.29
N SER A 141 3.32 11.32 14.53
CA SER A 141 4.56 10.94 15.23
C SER A 141 5.21 9.66 14.67
N PRO A 142 5.58 9.66 13.37
CA PRO A 142 5.83 8.44 12.60
C PRO A 142 7.09 7.64 13.00
N GLY A 143 7.96 8.20 13.85
CA GLY A 143 9.24 7.58 14.24
C GLY A 143 10.20 7.36 13.06
N GLN A 144 10.08 8.17 12.00
CA GLN A 144 10.87 8.08 10.76
C GLN A 144 11.72 9.35 10.59
N PRO A 145 12.91 9.47 11.21
CA PRO A 145 13.66 10.73 11.26
C PRO A 145 14.05 11.27 9.88
N ILE A 146 14.62 10.44 8.99
CA ILE A 146 15.05 10.86 7.65
C ILE A 146 13.88 11.42 6.84
N LEU A 147 12.74 10.73 6.93
CA LEU A 147 11.54 11.14 6.21
C LEU A 147 10.88 12.36 6.85
N SER A 148 10.83 12.45 8.17
CA SER A 148 10.23 13.58 8.89
C SER A 148 11.03 14.87 8.67
N ASP A 149 12.36 14.79 8.65
CA ASP A 149 13.22 15.92 8.31
C ASP A 149 12.95 16.44 6.90
N GLU A 150 12.73 15.55 5.94
CA GLU A 150 12.37 15.97 4.59
C GLU A 150 10.97 16.57 4.52
N VAL A 151 9.99 15.98 5.21
CA VAL A 151 8.63 16.57 5.26
C VAL A 151 8.67 17.97 5.85
N SER A 152 9.42 18.22 6.92
CA SER A 152 9.58 19.57 7.48
C SER A 152 10.17 20.56 6.48
N ARG A 153 11.26 20.18 5.77
CA ARG A 153 11.85 21.02 4.70
C ARG A 153 10.87 21.31 3.58
N GLN A 154 10.07 20.32 3.20
CA GLN A 154 9.07 20.51 2.15
C GLN A 154 7.93 21.41 2.63
N LEU A 155 7.47 21.29 3.88
CA LEU A 155 6.46 22.21 4.44
C LEU A 155 6.92 23.68 4.44
N GLU A 156 8.19 23.95 4.69
CA GLU A 156 8.77 25.30 4.67
C GLU A 156 8.92 25.90 3.26
N SER A 157 9.11 25.04 2.25
CA SER A 157 9.43 25.45 0.86
C SER A 157 8.30 25.21 -0.14
N LEU A 158 7.19 24.62 0.30
CA LEU A 158 6.06 24.29 -0.56
C LEU A 158 5.37 25.57 -1.03
N ASP A 159 5.23 25.71 -2.34
CA ASP A 159 4.40 26.74 -2.95
C ASP A 159 3.41 26.11 -3.95
N SER A 160 2.53 26.94 -4.53
CA SER A 160 1.51 26.47 -5.48
C SER A 160 2.02 26.23 -6.89
N THR A 161 3.32 26.45 -7.16
CA THR A 161 3.87 26.28 -8.50
C THR A 161 4.00 24.79 -8.86
N PRO A 162 3.75 24.42 -10.12
CA PRO A 162 3.91 23.03 -10.57
C PRO A 162 5.34 22.49 -10.39
N LEU A 163 6.35 23.36 -10.46
CA LEU A 163 7.75 22.99 -10.26
C LEU A 163 8.02 22.64 -8.80
N SER A 164 7.54 23.44 -7.84
CA SER A 164 7.67 23.16 -6.42
C SER A 164 7.02 21.82 -6.07
N LEU A 165 5.75 21.60 -6.46
CA LEU A 165 5.03 20.36 -6.18
C LEU A 165 5.70 19.11 -6.76
N ARG A 166 6.23 19.20 -7.98
CA ARG A 166 6.99 18.10 -8.60
C ARG A 166 8.28 17.82 -7.83
N THR A 167 8.96 18.86 -7.37
CA THR A 167 10.20 18.76 -6.60
C THR A 167 9.92 18.14 -5.24
N THR A 168 8.86 18.56 -4.56
CA THR A 168 8.38 17.98 -3.30
C THR A 168 8.12 16.48 -3.44
N VAL A 169 7.40 16.05 -4.48
CA VAL A 169 7.16 14.62 -4.74
C VAL A 169 8.48 13.86 -4.88
N ALA A 170 9.41 14.35 -5.71
CA ALA A 170 10.69 13.68 -5.94
C ALA A 170 11.53 13.57 -4.65
N LYS A 171 11.55 14.62 -3.84
CA LYS A 171 12.27 14.68 -2.57
C LYS A 171 11.67 13.75 -1.52
N LEU A 172 10.35 13.74 -1.37
CA LEU A 172 9.66 12.84 -0.44
C LEU A 172 9.82 11.37 -0.85
N GLU A 173 9.73 11.04 -2.14
CA GLU A 173 10.00 9.68 -2.61
C GLU A 173 11.45 9.25 -2.32
N GLN A 174 12.41 10.16 -2.51
CA GLN A 174 13.81 9.89 -2.21
C GLN A 174 14.01 9.64 -0.70
N ALA A 175 13.48 10.52 0.15
CA ALA A 175 13.57 10.39 1.60
C ALA A 175 12.87 9.12 2.11
N TYR A 176 11.71 8.78 1.55
CA TYR A 176 11.00 7.53 1.86
C TYR A 176 11.88 6.31 1.55
N ARG A 177 12.47 6.25 0.36
CA ARG A 177 13.38 5.15 -0.01
C ARG A 177 14.61 5.08 0.90
N LEU A 178 15.18 6.23 1.27
CA LEU A 178 16.31 6.29 2.20
C LEU A 178 15.94 5.80 3.61
N GLN A 179 14.80 6.25 4.14
CA GLN A 179 14.28 5.83 5.43
C GLN A 179 14.08 4.30 5.47
N ILE A 180 13.40 3.73 4.48
CA ILE A 180 13.17 2.29 4.41
C ILE A 180 14.48 1.51 4.34
N ARG A 181 15.45 1.96 3.53
CA ARG A 181 16.78 1.31 3.48
C ARG A 181 17.51 1.41 4.82
N ASN A 182 17.34 2.51 5.55
CA ASN A 182 17.93 2.68 6.87
C ASN A 182 17.32 1.69 7.88
N ASN A 183 15.99 1.57 7.91
CA ASN A 183 15.28 0.61 8.74
C ASN A 183 15.76 -0.83 8.47
N LEU A 184 16.00 -1.18 7.21
CA LEU A 184 16.47 -2.52 6.82
C LEU A 184 17.94 -2.80 7.20
N LYS A 185 18.77 -1.78 7.42
CA LYS A 185 20.17 -1.95 7.83
C LYS A 185 20.32 -2.15 9.33
N SER A 186 19.38 -1.67 10.15
CA SER A 186 19.46 -1.82 11.60
C SER A 186 19.19 -3.27 12.06
N ILE A 187 18.62 -4.11 11.20
CA ILE A 187 18.57 -5.55 11.36
C ILE A 187 19.89 -6.10 10.79
N GLY A 188 20.86 -6.37 11.67
CA GLY A 188 22.24 -6.68 11.30
C GLY A 188 22.39 -7.85 10.30
N ARG A 189 23.49 -7.86 9.53
CA ARG A 189 23.88 -9.04 8.74
C ARG A 189 24.14 -10.20 9.72
N GLY A 190 23.27 -11.22 9.71
CA GLY A 190 23.35 -12.38 10.59
C GLY A 190 22.39 -12.36 11.78
N SER A 191 21.56 -11.32 11.91
CA SER A 191 20.46 -11.28 12.87
C SER A 191 19.16 -11.61 12.15
N GLU A 192 18.47 -12.67 12.57
CA GLU A 192 17.10 -12.90 12.14
C GLU A 192 16.22 -11.78 12.67
N ALA A 193 15.45 -11.14 11.79
CA ALA A 193 14.44 -10.19 12.23
C ALA A 193 13.46 -10.93 13.16
N PRO A 194 13.12 -10.38 14.34
CA PRO A 194 12.03 -10.88 15.15
C PRO A 194 10.79 -11.17 14.28
N MET A 195 10.19 -12.34 14.47
CA MET A 195 9.09 -12.84 13.62
C MET A 195 7.91 -11.87 13.54
N ASP A 196 7.64 -11.13 14.62
CA ASP A 196 6.61 -10.10 14.71
C ASP A 196 6.90 -8.89 13.81
N LEU A 197 8.17 -8.52 13.62
CA LEU A 197 8.56 -7.41 12.76
C LEU A 197 8.47 -7.79 11.27
N CYS A 198 8.85 -9.02 10.92
CA CYS A 198 8.83 -9.47 9.53
C CYS A 198 7.52 -10.10 9.06
N ASN A 199 6.66 -10.62 9.94
CA ASN A 199 5.31 -11.08 9.60
C ASN A 199 4.20 -10.17 10.08
N GLY A 200 4.57 -9.04 10.68
CA GLY A 200 3.62 -8.02 11.10
C GLY A 200 2.80 -7.47 9.95
N ASN A 201 1.68 -6.84 10.31
CA ASN A 201 0.77 -6.18 9.38
C ASN A 201 1.46 -5.14 8.47
N TYR A 202 2.58 -4.58 8.92
CA TYR A 202 3.34 -3.55 8.22
C TYR A 202 4.80 -3.96 7.96
N TRP A 203 5.04 -5.25 7.70
CA TRP A 203 6.38 -5.84 7.55
C TRP A 203 7.30 -5.08 6.60
N TRP A 204 6.76 -4.44 5.55
CA TRP A 204 7.56 -3.72 4.55
C TRP A 204 8.33 -2.54 5.13
N ARG A 205 7.91 -2.01 6.29
CA ARG A 205 8.63 -0.95 7.01
C ARG A 205 10.01 -1.39 7.52
N GLN A 206 10.17 -2.68 7.80
CA GLN A 206 11.32 -3.26 8.49
C GLN A 206 11.91 -4.49 7.78
N ASN A 207 11.26 -5.03 6.74
CA ASN A 207 11.77 -6.18 6.00
C ASN A 207 11.52 -6.07 4.47
N ARG A 208 12.29 -6.85 3.70
CA ARG A 208 12.20 -6.91 2.22
C ARG A 208 11.09 -7.82 1.72
N THR A 209 10.79 -8.86 2.50
CA THR A 209 9.70 -9.80 2.27
C THR A 209 9.13 -10.21 3.63
N PRO A 210 7.89 -10.73 3.69
CA PRO A 210 7.43 -11.45 4.87
C PRO A 210 8.38 -12.60 5.24
N CYS A 211 8.47 -12.95 6.53
CA CYS A 211 9.15 -14.16 6.95
C CYS A 211 8.26 -15.38 6.69
N TYR A 212 8.80 -16.44 6.11
CA TYR A 212 8.03 -17.67 5.93
C TYR A 212 8.47 -18.70 6.98
N GLN A 213 7.51 -19.36 7.63
CA GLN A 213 7.76 -20.34 8.71
C GLN A 213 8.89 -21.34 8.39
N LYS A 214 9.02 -21.76 7.12
CA LYS A 214 10.07 -22.68 6.65
C LYS A 214 11.51 -22.16 6.78
N GLN A 215 11.72 -20.87 6.99
CA GLN A 215 13.07 -20.29 7.13
C GLN A 215 13.71 -20.61 8.51
N PHE A 216 12.94 -21.19 9.43
CA PHE A 216 13.34 -21.44 10.82
C PHE A 216 13.16 -22.90 11.26
N VAL A 217 12.78 -23.80 10.34
CA VAL A 217 12.56 -25.24 10.67
C VAL A 217 13.83 -26.07 10.47
N ASP A 218 14.89 -25.50 9.86
CA ASP A 218 16.12 -26.20 9.52
C ASP A 218 17.35 -25.76 10.35
N ASN A 219 17.15 -25.21 11.56
CA ASN A 219 18.24 -24.96 12.53
C ASN A 219 18.20 -25.95 13.68
#